data_AF-A0A933L9F5-F1
#
_entry.id   AF-A0A933L9F5-F1
#
_cell.length_a   1.000
_cell.length_b   1.000
_cell.length_c   1.000
_cell.angle_alpha   90.00
_cell.angle_beta   90.00
_cell.angle_gamma   90.00
#
_symmetry.space_group_name_H-M   'P 1'
#
loop_
_entity.id
_entity.type
_entity.pdbx_description
1 polymer ?
#
loop_
_entity_poly.entity_id
_entity_poly.type
_entity_poly.pdbx_seq_one_letter_code
_entity_poly.pdbx_strand_id
1 'polypeptide(L)'
;RAVVGCSSDRVTKFYIPLGKGLVGEVVETRQPVIFNKMEDNHTYLKSIEDAVGFKAKNVAATPIVIRSRIFGVIELLNRTSDEGFSQQDIDFLVYTTQLAARAIEARLILNWAMQNQPISQQKAA
;
A
#
# COMPACT_ATOMS: atom_id res chain seq x y z
N ARG A 1 5.12 6.66 3.83
CA ARG A 1 4.06 6.65 2.79
C ARG A 1 4.57 7.45 1.61
N ALA A 2 4.33 6.98 0.38
CA ALA A 2 4.65 7.71 -0.84
C ALA A 2 3.40 7.71 -1.73
N VAL A 3 3.18 8.79 -2.47
CA VAL A 3 2.09 8.93 -3.44
C VAL A 3 2.63 9.69 -4.64
N VAL A 4 2.31 9.24 -5.84
CA VAL A 4 2.70 9.89 -7.09
C VAL A 4 1.44 10.12 -7.92
N GLY A 5 1.33 11.30 -8.55
CA GLY A 5 0.21 11.66 -9.43
C GLY A 5 -0.45 13.00 -9.05
N CYS A 6 -1.41 13.46 -9.87
CA CYS A 6 -2.01 14.79 -9.78
C CYS A 6 -2.72 15.12 -8.45
N SER A 7 -2.99 14.11 -7.62
CA SER A 7 -3.67 14.27 -6.33
C SER A 7 -2.77 13.97 -5.13
N SER A 8 -1.44 13.88 -5.31
CA SER A 8 -0.48 13.51 -4.26
C SER A 8 -0.63 14.33 -2.98
N ASP A 9 -0.79 15.65 -3.09
CA ASP A 9 -0.81 16.58 -1.95
C ASP A 9 -2.03 16.39 -1.06
N ARG A 10 -3.15 15.94 -1.63
CA ARG A 10 -4.39 15.66 -0.89
C ARG A 10 -4.34 14.27 -0.27
N VAL A 11 -3.90 13.28 -1.05
CA VAL A 11 -3.83 11.88 -0.61
C VAL A 11 -2.83 11.70 0.54
N THR A 12 -1.68 12.37 0.50
CA THR A 12 -0.63 12.24 1.53
C THR A 12 -1.08 12.70 2.92
N LYS A 13 -2.00 13.67 3.01
CA LYS A 13 -2.48 14.25 4.28
C LYS A 13 -3.65 13.46 4.90
N PHE A 14 -4.25 12.54 4.17
CA PHE A 14 -5.46 11.85 4.60
C PHE A 14 -5.18 10.48 5.22
N TYR A 15 -5.84 10.14 6.32
CA TYR A 15 -5.69 8.85 7.00
C TYR A 15 -7.00 8.05 6.95
N ILE A 16 -6.91 6.80 6.51
CA ILE A 16 -8.04 5.85 6.55
C ILE A 16 -7.87 5.00 7.80
N PRO A 17 -8.90 4.89 8.67
CA PRO A 17 -8.87 3.96 9.79
C PRO A 17 -8.65 2.52 9.33
N LEU A 18 -7.95 1.72 10.14
CA LEU A 18 -7.77 0.29 9.87
C LEU A 18 -9.13 -0.42 9.77
N GLY A 19 -9.24 -1.37 8.83
CA GLY A 19 -10.49 -2.12 8.58
C GLY A 19 -11.58 -1.29 7.88
N LYS A 20 -11.24 -0.12 7.32
CA LYS A 20 -12.14 0.69 6.48
C LYS A 20 -11.63 0.77 5.06
N GLY A 21 -12.56 0.88 4.12
CA GLY A 21 -12.22 1.02 2.71
C GLY A 21 -11.66 -0.27 2.10
N LEU A 22 -11.32 -0.17 0.81
CA LEU A 22 -10.67 -1.23 0.03
C LEU A 22 -9.32 -1.64 0.64
N VAL A 23 -8.57 -0.67 1.18
CA VAL A 23 -7.33 -0.93 1.92
C VAL A 23 -7.57 -1.92 3.07
N GLY A 24 -8.68 -1.76 3.80
CA GLY A 24 -9.06 -2.64 4.90
C GLY A 24 -9.26 -4.07 4.44
N GLU A 25 -9.98 -4.27 3.34
CA GLU A 25 -10.23 -5.60 2.76
C GLU A 25 -8.91 -6.30 2.35
N VAL A 26 -7.99 -5.57 1.72
CA VAL A 26 -6.67 -6.11 1.35
C VAL A 26 -5.85 -6.49 2.58
N VAL A 27 -5.91 -5.67 3.64
CA VAL A 27 -5.24 -5.96 4.92
C VAL A 27 -5.86 -7.20 5.59
N GLU A 28 -7.17 -7.35 5.58
CA GLU A 28 -7.85 -8.48 6.22
C GLU A 28 -7.59 -9.80 5.48
N THR A 29 -7.80 -9.78 4.16
CA THR A 29 -7.71 -10.97 3.30
C THR A 29 -6.26 -11.38 3.00
N ARG A 30 -5.31 -10.44 3.06
CA ARG A 30 -3.94 -10.60 2.57
C ARG A 30 -3.87 -10.99 1.09
N GLN A 31 -4.90 -10.65 0.31
CA GLN A 31 -4.96 -10.94 -1.12
C GLN A 31 -4.92 -9.66 -1.95
N PRO A 32 -4.32 -9.71 -3.15
CA PRO A 32 -4.50 -8.65 -4.14
C PRO A 32 -5.95 -8.56 -4.59
N VAL A 33 -6.40 -7.35 -4.94
CA VAL A 33 -7.77 -7.10 -5.39
C VAL A 33 -7.79 -6.16 -6.60
N ILE A 34 -8.79 -6.35 -7.46
CA ILE A 34 -9.11 -5.46 -8.57
C ILE A 34 -10.58 -5.05 -8.44
N PHE A 35 -10.82 -3.74 -8.48
CA PHE A 35 -12.15 -3.15 -8.54
C PHE A 35 -12.23 -2.23 -9.74
N ASN A 36 -12.87 -2.68 -10.82
CA ASN A 36 -12.97 -1.92 -12.06
C ASN A 36 -14.18 -0.97 -12.12
N LYS A 37 -15.15 -1.17 -11.23
CA LYS A 37 -16.32 -0.30 -11.07
C LYS A 37 -16.56 -0.07 -9.59
N MET A 38 -16.14 1.09 -9.09
CA MET A 38 -16.29 1.40 -7.67
C MET A 38 -17.74 1.78 -7.29
N GLU A 39 -18.55 2.20 -8.27
CA GLU A 39 -19.92 2.71 -8.09
C GLU A 39 -20.87 1.68 -7.46
N ASP A 40 -20.60 0.39 -7.71
CA ASP A 40 -21.36 -0.73 -7.16
C ASP A 40 -21.05 -1.01 -5.68
N ASN A 41 -19.98 -0.40 -5.12
CA ASN A 41 -19.51 -0.60 -3.75
C ASN A 41 -19.52 0.70 -2.93
N HIS A 42 -20.72 1.21 -2.66
CA HIS A 42 -20.99 2.46 -1.96
C HIS A 42 -20.28 2.62 -0.59
N THR A 43 -20.04 1.52 0.13
CA THR A 43 -19.40 1.55 1.46
C THR A 43 -17.91 1.94 1.40
N TYR A 44 -17.23 1.62 0.30
CA TYR A 44 -15.79 1.90 0.15
C TYR A 44 -15.51 3.30 -0.40
N LEU A 45 -16.41 3.80 -1.27
CA LEU A 45 -16.27 5.09 -1.96
C LEU A 45 -16.35 6.31 -1.04
N LYS A 46 -17.38 6.40 -0.19
CA LYS A 46 -17.67 7.62 0.59
C LYS A 46 -16.49 8.07 1.46
N SER A 47 -15.82 7.13 2.12
CA SER A 47 -14.75 7.45 3.06
C SER A 47 -13.51 8.11 2.43
N ILE A 48 -13.24 7.85 1.15
CA ILE A 48 -12.08 8.40 0.43
C ILE A 48 -12.49 9.62 -0.39
N GLU A 49 -13.65 9.56 -1.06
CA GLU A 49 -14.14 10.67 -1.89
C GLU A 49 -14.42 11.92 -1.06
N ASP A 50 -15.12 11.78 0.07
CA ASP A 50 -15.49 12.89 0.95
C ASP A 50 -14.28 13.54 1.59
N ALA A 51 -13.21 12.77 1.82
CA ALA A 51 -12.07 13.23 2.60
C ALA A 51 -10.88 13.71 1.75
N VAL A 52 -10.75 13.23 0.51
CA VAL A 52 -9.63 13.56 -0.38
C VAL A 52 -10.06 14.43 -1.57
N GLY A 53 -11.38 14.56 -1.79
CA GLY A 53 -11.93 15.24 -2.98
C GLY A 53 -11.48 14.57 -4.28
N PHE A 54 -11.26 13.26 -4.23
CA PHE A 54 -10.75 12.45 -5.33
C PHE A 54 -11.67 11.27 -5.58
N LYS A 55 -12.29 11.24 -6.77
CA LYS A 55 -13.20 10.16 -7.19
C LYS A 55 -12.40 8.98 -7.71
N ALA A 56 -12.43 7.85 -7.00
CA ALA A 56 -11.83 6.61 -7.46
C ALA A 56 -12.82 5.87 -8.37
N LYS A 57 -12.48 5.70 -9.65
CA LYS A 57 -13.28 4.98 -10.66
C LYS A 57 -12.94 3.49 -10.65
N ASN A 58 -11.65 3.19 -10.65
CA ASN A 58 -11.10 1.85 -10.59
C ASN A 58 -9.86 1.82 -9.70
N VAL A 59 -9.61 0.67 -9.08
CA VAL A 59 -8.54 0.46 -8.11
C VAL A 59 -7.95 -0.93 -8.31
N ALA A 60 -6.62 -1.03 -8.22
CA ALA A 60 -5.92 -2.29 -8.04
C ALA A 60 -5.00 -2.15 -6.82
N ALA A 61 -5.04 -3.12 -5.91
CA ALA A 61 -4.30 -3.03 -4.66
C ALA A 61 -3.72 -4.37 -4.24
N THR A 62 -2.58 -4.35 -3.58
CA THR A 62 -1.89 -5.55 -3.13
C THR A 62 -1.17 -5.32 -1.79
N PRO A 63 -1.13 -6.33 -0.89
CA PRO A 63 -0.54 -6.17 0.42
C PRO A 63 0.98 -6.33 0.38
N ILE A 64 1.69 -5.47 1.13
CA ILE A 64 3.11 -5.67 1.44
C ILE A 64 3.21 -6.64 2.62
N VAL A 65 3.58 -7.89 2.36
CA VAL A 65 3.70 -8.94 3.37
C VAL A 65 5.17 -9.34 3.57
N ILE A 66 5.62 -9.36 4.82
CA ILE A 66 6.96 -9.83 5.22
C ILE A 66 6.77 -10.83 6.37
N ARG A 67 7.25 -12.06 6.20
CA ARG A 67 7.14 -13.15 7.20
C ARG A 67 5.74 -13.27 7.81
N SER A 68 4.72 -13.32 6.94
CA SER A 68 3.29 -13.41 7.30
C SER A 68 2.68 -12.19 8.03
N ARG A 69 3.46 -11.14 8.25
CA ARG A 69 3.00 -9.86 8.80
C ARG A 69 2.80 -8.85 7.68
N ILE A 70 1.72 -8.07 7.79
CA ILE A 70 1.41 -6.99 6.85
C ILE A 70 2.13 -5.72 7.29
N PHE A 71 2.82 -5.09 6.35
CA PHE A 71 3.54 -3.83 6.55
C PHE A 71 2.89 -2.65 5.85
N GLY A 72 1.96 -2.90 4.92
CA GLY A 72 1.19 -1.87 4.23
C GLY A 72 0.47 -2.43 3.00
N VAL A 73 -0.03 -1.52 2.17
CA VAL A 73 -0.70 -1.81 0.89
C VAL A 73 -0.12 -0.88 -0.17
N ILE A 74 0.06 -1.39 -1.38
CA ILE A 74 0.34 -0.58 -2.57
C ILE A 74 -0.94 -0.54 -3.40
N GLU A 75 -1.32 0.67 -3.83
CA GLU A 75 -2.56 0.90 -4.59
C GLU A 75 -2.27 1.66 -5.88
N LEU A 76 -2.96 1.27 -6.94
CA LEU A 76 -3.10 2.00 -8.18
C LEU A 76 -4.54 2.49 -8.28
N LEU A 77 -4.72 3.75 -8.65
CA LEU A 77 -6.01 4.41 -8.74
C LEU A 77 -6.19 4.99 -10.14
N ASN A 78 -7.40 4.88 -10.69
CA ASN A 78 -7.81 5.54 -11.93
C ASN A 78 -6.84 5.26 -13.10
N ARG A 79 -6.83 4.02 -13.58
CA ARG A 79 -6.21 3.65 -14.85
C ARG A 79 -6.62 4.64 -15.95
N THR A 80 -5.64 5.04 -16.74
CA THR A 80 -5.81 6.06 -17.80
C THR A 80 -6.70 5.59 -18.95
N SER A 81 -6.66 4.30 -19.27
CA SER A 81 -7.59 3.72 -20.25
C SER A 81 -8.98 3.58 -19.64
N ASP A 82 -10.00 3.63 -20.50
CA ASP A 82 -11.38 3.34 -20.10
C ASP A 82 -11.58 1.85 -19.75
N GLU A 83 -10.66 0.98 -20.19
CA GLU A 83 -10.51 -0.37 -19.68
C GLU A 83 -9.99 -0.33 -18.24
N GLY A 84 -10.60 -1.10 -17.34
CA GLY A 84 -10.16 -1.26 -15.96
C GLY A 84 -8.83 -2.01 -15.83
N PHE A 85 -8.35 -2.23 -14.61
CA PHE A 85 -7.17 -3.06 -14.36
C PHE A 85 -7.42 -4.53 -14.76
N SER A 86 -6.39 -5.15 -15.32
CA SER A 86 -6.37 -6.54 -15.77
C SER A 86 -5.59 -7.41 -14.78
N GLN A 87 -5.66 -8.74 -14.97
CA GLN A 87 -4.85 -9.67 -14.19
C GLN A 87 -3.34 -9.43 -14.38
N GLN A 88 -2.90 -9.01 -15.57
CA GLN A 88 -1.49 -8.72 -15.82
C GLN A 88 -1.01 -7.51 -15.01
N ASP A 89 -1.88 -6.50 -14.82
CA ASP A 89 -1.56 -5.32 -14.01
C ASP A 89 -1.38 -5.70 -12.52
N ILE A 90 -2.24 -6.58 -11.99
CA ILE A 90 -2.10 -7.01 -10.60
C ILE A 90 -0.91 -7.95 -10.42
N ASP A 91 -0.61 -8.83 -11.38
CA ASP A 91 0.58 -9.70 -11.33
C ASP A 91 1.87 -8.86 -11.30
N PHE A 92 1.94 -7.82 -12.13
CA PHE A 92 3.03 -6.85 -12.13
C PHE A 92 3.13 -6.08 -10.80
N LEU A 93 1.98 -5.65 -10.26
CA LEU A 93 1.93 -4.93 -8.99
C LEU A 93 2.37 -5.83 -7.83
N VAL A 94 1.98 -7.11 -7.83
CA VAL A 94 2.43 -8.12 -6.86
C VAL A 94 3.95 -8.28 -6.91
N TYR A 95 4.53 -8.42 -8.11
CA TYR A 95 5.99 -8.51 -8.26
C TYR A 95 6.69 -7.27 -7.68
N THR A 96 6.21 -6.07 -8.01
CA THR A 96 6.76 -4.82 -7.48
C THR A 96 6.64 -4.74 -5.95
N THR A 97 5.53 -5.23 -5.41
CA THR A 97 5.26 -5.27 -3.97
C THR A 97 6.19 -6.24 -3.24
N GLN A 98 6.55 -7.36 -3.85
CA GLN A 98 7.56 -8.28 -3.31
C GLN A 98 8.94 -7.63 -3.25
N LEU A 99 9.32 -6.82 -4.26
CA LEU A 99 10.57 -6.06 -4.22
C LEU A 99 10.56 -5.02 -3.10
N ALA A 100 9.45 -4.28 -2.95
CA ALA A 100 9.27 -3.33 -1.86
C ALA A 100 9.35 -4.01 -0.49
N ALA A 101 8.72 -5.18 -0.34
CA ALA A 101 8.77 -5.98 0.88
C ALA A 101 10.20 -6.37 1.26
N ARG A 102 11.01 -6.85 0.30
CA ARG A 102 12.43 -7.18 0.53
C ARG A 102 13.25 -5.96 0.93
N ALA A 103 13.03 -4.81 0.28
CA ALA A 103 13.72 -3.57 0.62
C ALA A 103 13.39 -3.10 2.05
N ILE A 104 12.11 -3.17 2.43
CA ILE A 104 11.66 -2.88 3.80
C ILE A 104 12.29 -3.86 4.79
N GLU A 105 12.26 -5.15 4.51
CA GLU A 105 12.87 -6.17 5.38
C GLU A 105 14.37 -5.92 5.59
N ALA A 106 15.11 -5.65 4.52
CA ALA A 106 16.53 -5.32 4.60
C ALA A 106 16.77 -4.08 5.48
N ARG A 107 15.96 -3.03 5.31
CA ARG A 107 16.06 -1.82 6.14
C ARG A 107 15.80 -2.11 7.62
N LEU A 108 14.83 -2.97 7.94
CA LEU A 108 14.50 -3.37 9.30
C LEU A 108 15.65 -4.16 9.94
N ILE A 109 16.25 -5.10 9.21
CA ILE A 109 17.41 -5.88 9.67
C ILE A 109 18.60 -4.96 9.96
N LEU A 110 18.89 -4.01 9.06
CA LEU A 110 19.98 -3.04 9.25
C LEU A 110 19.72 -2.15 10.47
N ASN A 111 18.50 -1.66 10.66
CA ASN A 111 18.13 -0.89 11.85
C ASN A 111 18.33 -1.68 13.14
N TRP A 112 17.90 -2.94 13.15
CA TRP A 112 18.10 -3.82 14.29
C TRP A 112 19.59 -4.04 14.58
N ALA A 113 20.41 -4.28 13.56
CA ALA A 113 21.85 -4.49 13.72
C ALA A 113 22.57 -3.25 14.29
N MET A 114 22.18 -2.04 13.86
CA MET A 114 22.76 -0.79 14.39
C MET A 114 22.42 -0.54 15.86
N GLN A 115 21.23 -0.94 16.32
CA GLN A 115 20.80 -0.77 17.71
C GLN A 115 21.42 -1.81 18.65
N ASN A 116 21.79 -2.98 18.13
CA ASN A 116 22.27 -4.12 18.91
C ASN A 116 23.78 -4.39 18.71
N GLN A 117 24.58 -3.35 18.50
CA GLN A 117 26.03 -3.54 18.41
C GLN A 117 26.64 -3.99 19.75
N PRO A 118 27.54 -4.99 19.75
CA PRO A 118 28.14 -5.48 20.98
C PRO A 118 29.00 -4.40 21.67
N ILE A 119 28.89 -4.35 22.99
CA ILE A 119 29.52 -3.38 23.92
C ILE A 119 31.05 -3.29 23.76
N SER A 120 31.69 -4.28 23.11
CA SER A 120 33.14 -4.31 22.89
C SER A 120 33.67 -3.15 22.02
N GLN A 121 32.84 -2.48 21.22
CA GLN A 121 33.27 -1.32 20.42
C GLN A 121 32.95 0.04 21.06
N GLN A 122 32.19 0.10 22.16
CA GLN A 122 31.86 1.36 22.86
C GLN A 122 32.94 1.81 23.86
N LYS A 123 33.91 0.96 24.21
CA LYS A 123 34.97 1.29 25.19
C LYS A 123 36.28 1.80 24.57
N ALA A 124 36.27 2.16 23.28
CA ALA A 124 37.47 2.60 22.55
C ALA A 124 37.45 4.08 22.12
N ALA A 125 36.53 4.89 22.65
CA ALA A 125 36.44 6.34 22.41
C ALA A 125 36.51 7.12 23.73
#